data_AF-A0A6N8NNY9-F1
#
_entry.id   AF-A0A6N8NNY9-F1
#
_cell.length_a   1.000
_cell.length_b   1.000
_cell.length_c   1.000
_cell.angle_alpha   90.00
_cell.angle_beta   90.00
_cell.angle_gamma   90.00
#
_symmetry.space_group_name_H-M   'P 1'
#
loop_
_entity.id
_entity.type
_entity.pdbx_description
1 polymer ?
#
loop_
_entity_poly.entity_id
_entity_poly.type
_entity_poly.pdbx_seq_one_letter_code
_entity_poly.pdbx_strand_id
1 'polypeptide(L)'
;MLNPIVRKFQYGQHTVTLETGMMARQATAAVMVSMDDTAVFVTVVGQKKAKPGQDFFPLTVNYQERTYAAGRIPGSFFRREGRPSEGETLIARLIDRPIRPLFPEGFVNEVQVIATVVSVNPQVNPDIVAMIGASAA
;
A
#
# COMPACT_ATOMS: atom_id res chain seq x y z
N MET A 1 17.81 12.63 15.73
CA MET A 1 16.99 13.12 14.59
C MET A 1 16.43 11.90 13.86
N LEU A 2 15.18 11.97 13.36
CA LEU A 2 14.69 10.95 12.44
C LEU A 2 15.36 11.18 11.09
N ASN A 3 16.09 10.18 10.60
CA ASN A 3 16.72 10.24 9.28
C ASN A 3 15.99 9.23 8.37
N PRO A 4 15.32 9.67 7.30
CA PRO A 4 14.74 8.75 6.33
C PRO A 4 15.84 7.99 5.58
N ILE A 5 15.55 6.75 5.21
CA ILE A 5 16.32 5.99 4.24
C ILE A 5 15.61 6.12 2.90
N VAL A 6 16.29 6.71 1.92
CA VAL A 6 15.74 6.98 0.59
C VAL A 6 16.53 6.19 -0.46
N ARG A 7 15.82 5.48 -1.33
CA ARG A 7 16.39 4.84 -2.52
C ARG A 7 15.66 5.30 -3.76
N LYS A 8 16.43 5.67 -4.78
CA LYS A 8 15.92 6.11 -6.07
C LYS A 8 16.48 5.22 -7.17
N PHE A 9 15.65 4.90 -8.15
CA PHE A 9 16.07 4.17 -9.34
C PHE A 9 15.21 4.57 -10.53
N GLN A 10 15.78 4.41 -11.72
CA GLN A 10 15.08 4.65 -12.99
C GLN A 10 14.26 3.42 -13.36
N TYR A 11 12.99 3.60 -13.71
CA TYR A 11 12.12 2.55 -14.22
C TYR A 11 11.49 2.97 -15.55
N GLY A 12 12.11 2.54 -16.65
CA GLY A 12 11.75 3.03 -17.98
C GLY A 12 12.00 4.54 -18.07
N GLN A 13 10.96 5.30 -18.39
CA GLN A 13 11.03 6.77 -18.47
C GLN A 13 10.79 7.48 -17.13
N HIS A 14 10.33 6.75 -16.10
CA HIS A 14 9.93 7.31 -14.81
C HIS A 14 11.02 7.13 -13.75
N THR A 15 11.09 8.06 -12.79
CA THR A 15 11.94 7.89 -11.60
C THR A 15 11.11 7.37 -10.44
N VAL A 16 11.50 6.23 -9.88
CA VAL A 16 10.86 5.66 -8.68
C VAL A 16 11.70 6.01 -7.45
N THR A 17 11.04 6.51 -6.42
CA THR A 17 11.62 6.79 -5.10
C THR A 17 10.92 5.94 -4.04
N LEU A 18 11.71 5.23 -3.24
CA LEU A 18 11.27 4.50 -2.05
C LEU A 18 11.84 5.19 -0.81
N GLU A 19 11.00 5.52 0.15
CA GLU A 19 11.39 6.14 1.41
C GLU A 19 10.82 5.36 2.60
N THR A 20 11.67 5.08 3.59
CA THR A 20 11.26 4.44 4.85
C THR A 20 11.96 5.05 6.07
N GLY A 21 11.50 4.73 7.27
CA GLY A 21 12.09 5.18 8.54
C GLY A 21 11.61 6.55 9.04
N MET A 22 10.83 7.29 8.25
CA MET A 22 10.26 8.57 8.66
C MET A 22 8.83 8.43 9.23
N MET A 23 7.94 7.72 8.53
CA MET A 23 6.51 7.62 8.82
C MET A 23 6.12 6.23 9.31
N ALA A 24 5.01 6.15 10.07
CA ALA A 24 4.39 4.92 10.60
C ALA A 24 5.37 3.85 11.14
N ARG A 25 6.40 4.26 11.89
CA ARG A 25 7.45 3.39 12.45
C ARG A 25 6.95 2.32 13.44
N GLN A 26 5.67 2.32 13.78
CA GLN A 26 5.03 1.30 14.61
C GLN A 26 4.47 0.12 13.79
N ALA A 27 4.29 0.29 12.48
CA ALA A 27 3.98 -0.82 11.60
C ALA A 27 5.18 -1.80 11.55
N THR A 28 4.95 -3.04 11.13
CA THR A 28 6.07 -3.98 10.90
C THR A 28 7.01 -3.42 9.85
N ALA A 29 6.44 -2.79 8.81
CA ALA A 29 7.16 -1.98 7.85
C ALA A 29 6.25 -0.90 7.26
N ALA A 30 6.86 0.19 6.79
CA ALA A 30 6.18 1.29 6.15
C ALA A 30 7.08 1.93 5.10
N VAL A 31 6.56 2.14 3.90
CA VAL A 31 7.27 2.72 2.76
C VAL A 31 6.39 3.75 2.07
N MET A 32 6.95 4.94 1.83
CA MET A 32 6.39 5.91 0.90
C MET A 32 7.03 5.67 -0.47
N VAL A 33 6.22 5.34 -1.47
CA VAL A 33 6.66 5.18 -2.86
C VAL A 33 6.17 6.36 -3.67
N SER A 34 7.04 6.93 -4.49
CA SER A 34 6.70 7.99 -5.44
C SER A 34 7.23 7.63 -6.83
N MET A 35 6.42 7.85 -7.85
CA MET A 35 6.77 7.73 -9.26
C MET A 35 6.22 8.95 -10.00
N ASP A 36 7.12 9.85 -10.41
CA ASP A 36 6.80 11.11 -11.09
C ASP A 36 5.56 11.83 -10.51
N ASP A 37 5.61 12.14 -9.21
CA ASP A 37 4.60 12.84 -8.40
C ASP A 37 3.31 12.05 -8.04
N THR A 38 3.10 10.85 -8.58
CA THR A 38 2.15 9.90 -8.00
C THR A 38 2.79 9.23 -6.79
N ALA A 39 2.22 9.45 -5.60
CA ALA A 39 2.76 8.93 -4.34
C ALA A 39 1.73 8.07 -3.60
N VAL A 40 2.19 6.91 -3.14
CA VAL A 40 1.41 5.91 -2.41
C VAL A 40 2.15 5.55 -1.13
N PHE A 41 1.47 5.70 0.00
CA PHE A 41 1.97 5.27 1.29
C PHE A 41 1.49 3.86 1.59
N VAL A 42 2.43 2.93 1.79
CA VAL A 42 2.12 1.53 2.04
C VAL A 42 2.65 1.10 3.41
N THR A 43 1.81 0.43 4.17
CA THR A 43 2.17 -0.16 5.47
C THR A 43 1.85 -1.64 5.49
N VAL A 44 2.70 -2.40 6.19
CA VAL A 44 2.52 -3.82 6.43
C VAL A 44 2.59 -4.08 7.93
N VAL A 45 1.63 -4.85 8.43
CA VAL A 45 1.62 -5.34 9.81
C VAL A 45 1.40 -6.84 9.80
N GLY A 46 2.36 -7.56 10.37
CA GLY A 46 2.27 -9.00 10.63
C GLY A 46 2.14 -9.27 12.12
N GLN A 47 1.14 -10.06 12.51
CA GLN A 47 1.05 -10.55 13.88
C GLN A 47 2.20 -11.53 14.16
N LYS A 48 2.80 -11.44 15.35
CA LYS A 48 3.93 -12.31 15.74
C LYS A 48 3.50 -13.74 16.09
N LYS A 49 2.24 -13.95 16.45
CA LYS A 49 1.68 -15.24 16.84
C LYS A 49 0.43 -15.51 16.03
N ALA A 50 0.27 -16.75 15.57
CA ALA A 50 -0.96 -17.22 14.98
C ALA A 50 -2.10 -17.25 16.01
N LYS A 51 -3.33 -17.07 15.53
CA LYS A 51 -4.53 -17.26 16.35
C LYS A 51 -4.74 -18.75 16.64
N PRO A 52 -5.20 -19.14 17.84
CA PRO A 52 -5.56 -20.52 18.13
C PRO A 52 -6.60 -21.04 17.14
N GLY A 53 -6.38 -22.21 16.54
CA GLY A 53 -7.31 -22.83 15.59
C GLY A 53 -7.32 -22.21 14.19
N GLN A 54 -6.35 -21.35 13.85
CA GLN A 54 -6.24 -20.77 12.51
C GLN A 54 -5.79 -21.84 11.50
N ASP A 55 -6.67 -22.17 10.55
CA ASP A 55 -6.51 -23.22 9.54
C ASP A 55 -6.19 -22.68 8.13
N PHE A 56 -6.32 -21.36 7.92
CA PHE A 56 -5.98 -20.69 6.67
C PHE A 56 -5.06 -19.48 6.89
N PHE A 57 -4.35 -19.04 5.85
CA PHE A 57 -3.51 -17.84 5.90
C PHE A 57 -4.33 -16.54 5.81
N PRO A 58 -4.47 -15.74 6.90
CA PRO A 58 -5.28 -14.54 6.91
C PRO A 58 -4.47 -13.33 6.40
N LEU A 59 -4.38 -13.22 5.08
CA LEU A 59 -3.85 -12.04 4.39
C LEU A 59 -5.00 -11.12 3.98
N THR A 60 -4.92 -9.86 4.41
CA THR A 60 -5.82 -8.78 3.99
C THR A 60 -5.05 -7.68 3.29
N VAL A 61 -5.47 -7.31 2.08
CA VAL A 61 -4.94 -6.17 1.36
C VAL A 61 -6.04 -5.11 1.22
N ASN A 62 -5.75 -3.88 1.64
CA ASN A 62 -6.60 -2.73 1.41
C ASN A 62 -5.85 -1.73 0.53
N TYR A 63 -6.49 -1.30 -0.55
CA TYR A 63 -6.05 -0.17 -1.34
C TYR A 63 -7.10 0.94 -1.23
N GLN A 64 -6.67 2.16 -0.96
CA GLN A 64 -7.54 3.32 -0.72
C GLN A 64 -7.06 4.54 -1.47
N GLU A 65 -7.96 5.18 -2.21
CA GLU A 65 -7.70 6.43 -2.90
C GLU A 65 -8.29 7.59 -2.10
N ARG A 66 -7.43 8.50 -1.67
CA ARG A 66 -7.90 9.72 -1.03
C ARG A 66 -8.24 10.75 -2.09
N THR A 67 -9.44 11.32 -2.00
CA THR A 67 -9.91 12.31 -2.99
C THR A 67 -9.02 13.56 -3.03
N TYR A 68 -8.41 13.90 -1.89
CA TYR A 68 -7.43 14.99 -1.82
C TYR A 68 -6.18 14.73 -2.67
N ALA A 69 -5.84 13.46 -2.95
CA ALA A 69 -4.67 13.11 -3.76
C ALA A 69 -4.79 13.64 -5.20
N ALA A 70 -6.02 13.84 -5.68
CA ALA A 70 -6.33 14.47 -6.95
C ALA A 70 -6.77 15.95 -6.82
N GLY A 71 -6.61 16.56 -5.64
CA GLY A 71 -7.02 17.93 -5.37
C GLY A 71 -8.54 18.14 -5.33
N ARG A 72 -9.32 17.10 -5.04
CA ARG A 72 -10.79 17.14 -5.03
C ARG A 72 -11.37 16.86 -3.64
N ILE A 73 -12.59 17.33 -3.41
CA ILE A 73 -13.39 17.01 -2.23
C ILE A 73 -14.38 15.88 -2.60
N PRO A 74 -14.65 14.90 -1.73
CA PRO A 74 -15.62 13.85 -2.03
C PRO A 74 -17.01 14.42 -2.34
N GLY A 75 -17.63 13.95 -3.42
CA GLY A 75 -18.98 14.34 -3.83
C GLY A 75 -20.12 13.68 -3.02
N SER A 76 -19.80 12.90 -2.00
CA SER A 76 -20.78 12.23 -1.14
C SER A 76 -21.49 13.23 -0.20
N PHE A 77 -22.69 12.90 0.28
CA PHE A 77 -23.43 13.75 1.24
C PHE A 77 -22.59 14.09 2.48
N PHE A 78 -21.83 13.11 2.97
CA PHE A 78 -20.96 13.26 4.13
C PHE A 78 -19.61 13.93 3.82
N ARG A 79 -19.31 14.22 2.55
CA ARG A 79 -18.02 14.76 2.07
C ARG A 79 -16.80 13.99 2.58
N ARG A 80 -16.92 12.66 2.66
CA ARG A 80 -15.88 11.72 3.13
C ARG A 80 -15.80 10.53 2.20
N GLU A 81 -14.61 9.92 2.11
CA GLU A 81 -14.47 8.61 1.49
C GLU A 81 -15.26 7.56 2.27
N GLY A 82 -15.92 6.66 1.55
CA GLY A 82 -16.86 5.70 2.11
C GLY A 82 -16.37 4.26 1.96
N ARG A 83 -17.26 3.40 1.49
CA ARG A 83 -16.92 2.01 1.16
C ARG A 83 -15.95 1.98 -0.04
N PRO A 84 -15.06 0.96 -0.11
CA PRO A 84 -14.20 0.78 -1.27
C PRO A 84 -15.01 0.76 -2.56
N SER A 85 -14.53 1.51 -3.55
CA SER A 85 -15.00 1.47 -4.92
C SER A 85 -14.63 0.16 -5.60
N GLU A 86 -15.21 -0.07 -6.79
CA GLU A 86 -14.83 -1.20 -7.63
C GLU A 86 -13.33 -1.15 -8.00
N GLY A 87 -12.83 0.02 -8.41
CA GLY A 87 -11.41 0.22 -8.73
C GLY A 87 -10.50 -0.11 -7.54
N GLU A 88 -10.83 0.41 -6.35
CA GLU A 88 -10.06 0.10 -5.14
C GLU A 88 -10.05 -1.40 -4.80
N THR A 89 -11.19 -2.07 -4.99
CA THR A 89 -11.32 -3.51 -4.77
C THR A 89 -10.51 -4.31 -5.79
N LEU A 90 -10.52 -3.91 -7.06
CA LEU A 90 -9.75 -4.56 -8.13
C LEU A 90 -8.25 -4.40 -7.90
N ILE A 91 -7.78 -3.22 -7.50
CA ILE A 91 -6.36 -2.96 -7.22
C ILE A 91 -5.91 -3.71 -5.96
N ALA A 92 -6.73 -3.76 -4.91
CA ALA A 92 -6.44 -4.59 -3.73
C ALA A 92 -6.24 -6.07 -4.12
N ARG A 93 -7.08 -6.61 -5.01
CA ARG A 93 -6.92 -7.97 -5.55
C ARG A 93 -5.68 -8.11 -6.44
N LEU A 94 -5.34 -7.07 -7.20
CA LEU A 94 -4.15 -7.04 -8.05
C LEU A 94 -2.86 -7.15 -7.22
N ILE A 95 -2.83 -6.51 -6.06
CA ILE A 95 -1.73 -6.60 -5.08
C ILE A 95 -1.73 -7.96 -4.36
N ASP A 96 -2.90 -8.44 -3.90
CA ASP A 96 -3.02 -9.68 -3.12
C ASP A 96 -2.55 -10.93 -3.91
N ARG A 97 -3.01 -11.07 -5.15
CA ARG A 97 -2.74 -12.24 -6.00
C ARG A 97 -1.26 -12.63 -6.12
N PRO A 98 -0.33 -11.72 -6.42
CA PRO A 98 1.09 -12.07 -6.53
C PRO A 98 1.76 -12.33 -5.18
N ILE A 99 1.34 -11.68 -4.08
CA ILE A 99 2.04 -11.80 -2.78
C ILE A 99 1.56 -13.01 -1.96
N ARG A 100 0.28 -13.39 -2.07
CA ARG A 100 -0.31 -14.50 -1.30
C ARG A 100 0.47 -15.83 -1.43
N PRO A 101 0.89 -16.29 -2.63
CA PRO A 101 1.64 -17.53 -2.74
C PRO A 101 3.12 -17.42 -2.32
N LEU A 102 3.63 -16.22 -2.02
CA LEU A 102 5.04 -16.03 -1.64
C LEU A 102 5.29 -16.25 -0.14
N PHE A 103 4.24 -16.38 0.67
CA PHE A 103 4.39 -16.71 2.08
C PHE A 103 4.76 -18.20 2.24
N PRO A 104 5.66 -18.54 3.19
CA PRO A 104 6.04 -19.93 3.43
C PRO A 104 4.83 -20.82 3.74
N GLU A 105 4.90 -22.07 3.29
CA GLU A 105 3.86 -23.06 3.59
C GLU A 105 3.67 -23.22 5.11
N GLY A 106 2.42 -23.27 5.56
CA GLY A 106 2.07 -23.34 6.98
C GLY A 106 2.12 -22.00 7.73
N PHE A 107 2.48 -20.89 7.08
CA PHE A 107 2.40 -19.56 7.69
C PHE A 107 0.94 -19.08 7.81
N VAL A 108 0.43 -19.03 9.03
CA VAL A 108 -0.97 -18.69 9.33
C VAL A 108 -1.11 -17.48 10.27
N ASN A 109 -0.06 -16.67 10.38
CA ASN A 109 -0.14 -15.41 11.12
C ASN A 109 -0.91 -14.38 10.29
N GLU A 110 -1.70 -13.55 10.97
CA GLU A 110 -2.43 -12.47 10.30
C GLU A 110 -1.47 -11.42 9.74
N VAL A 111 -1.66 -11.10 8.45
CA VAL A 111 -0.90 -10.08 7.74
C VAL A 111 -1.88 -9.10 7.12
N GLN A 112 -1.64 -7.81 7.34
CA GLN A 112 -2.41 -6.73 6.75
C GLN A 112 -1.48 -5.80 5.96
N VAL A 113 -1.85 -5.56 4.71
CA VAL A 113 -1.24 -4.56 3.84
C VAL A 113 -2.26 -3.44 3.62
N ILE A 114 -1.86 -2.18 3.83
CA ILE A 114 -2.68 -1.01 3.53
C ILE A 114 -1.89 -0.08 2.61
N ALA A 115 -2.39 0.10 1.39
CA ALA A 115 -1.87 1.06 0.42
C ALA A 115 -2.83 2.25 0.34
N THR A 116 -2.33 3.46 0.64
CA THR A 116 -3.11 4.69 0.60
C THR A 116 -2.48 5.65 -0.41
N VAL A 117 -3.24 6.02 -1.44
CA VAL A 117 -2.80 7.02 -2.41
C VAL A 117 -2.90 8.41 -1.78
N VAL A 118 -1.78 9.13 -1.75
CA VAL A 118 -1.67 10.45 -1.11
C VAL A 118 -1.43 11.58 -2.11
N SER A 119 -0.93 11.26 -3.32
CA SER A 119 -0.77 12.20 -4.43
C SER A 119 -0.97 11.46 -5.75
N VAL A 120 -1.61 12.10 -6.73
CA VAL A 120 -1.83 11.53 -8.07
C VAL A 120 -1.38 12.53 -9.14
N ASN A 121 -0.39 12.13 -9.92
CA ASN A 121 -0.16 12.65 -11.26
C ASN A 121 -1.09 11.90 -12.24
N PRO A 122 -1.99 12.57 -12.96
CA PRO A 122 -2.93 11.90 -13.88
C PRO A 122 -2.28 11.08 -15.00
N GLN A 123 -0.99 11.30 -15.29
CA GLN A 123 -0.23 10.55 -16.29
C GLN A 123 0.36 9.24 -15.73
N VAL A 124 0.35 9.05 -14.42
CA VAL A 124 0.95 7.90 -13.75
C VAL A 124 -0.09 7.22 -12.86
N ASN A 125 -0.53 6.04 -13.29
CA ASN A 125 -1.51 5.26 -12.55
C ASN A 125 -0.92 4.78 -11.20
N PRO A 126 -1.60 5.03 -10.06
CA PRO A 126 -1.14 4.63 -8.74
C PRO A 126 -1.13 3.13 -8.48
N ASP A 127 -1.79 2.30 -9.30
CA ASP A 127 -1.86 0.85 -9.10
C ASP A 127 -0.48 0.17 -9.06
N ILE A 128 0.38 0.41 -10.05
CA ILE A 128 1.74 -0.15 -10.12
C ILE A 128 2.62 0.43 -9.01
N VAL A 129 2.45 1.71 -8.67
CA VAL A 129 3.17 2.37 -7.57
C VAL A 129 2.83 1.70 -6.23
N ALA A 130 1.54 1.37 -6.02
CA ALA A 130 1.07 0.66 -4.86
C ALA A 130 1.59 -0.79 -4.79
N MET A 131 1.67 -1.49 -5.91
CA MET A 131 2.27 -2.83 -5.97
C MET A 131 3.75 -2.81 -5.59
N ILE A 132 4.52 -1.84 -6.11
CA ILE A 132 5.92 -1.66 -5.74
C ILE A 132 6.04 -1.37 -4.25
N GLY A 133 5.20 -0.50 -3.70
CA GLY A 133 5.19 -0.18 -2.27
C GLY A 133 4.82 -1.35 -1.38
N ALA A 134 3.83 -2.16 -1.78
CA ALA A 134 3.42 -3.36 -1.06
C ALA A 134 4.49 -4.46 -1.08
N SER A 135 5.32 -4.51 -2.13
CA SER A 135 6.46 -5.43 -2.16
C SER A 135 7.68 -4.90 -1.40
N ALA A 136 7.81 -3.58 -1.25
CA ALA A 136 8.94 -2.95 -0.59
C ALA A 136 8.77 -2.87 0.94
N ALA A 137 7.52 -2.67 1.40
CA ALA A 137 7.15 -2.73 2.81
C ALA A 137 7.09 -4.20 3.27
#